data_AF-A0A1D7W723-F1
#
_entry.id   AF-A0A1D7W723-F1
#
_cell.length_a   1.000
_cell.length_b   1.000
_cell.length_c   1.000
_cell.angle_alpha   90.00
_cell.angle_beta   90.00
_cell.angle_gamma   90.00
#
_symmetry.space_group_name_H-M   'P 1'
#
loop_
_entity.id
_entity.type
_entity.pdbx_description
1 polymer ?
#
loop_
_entity_poly.entity_id
_entity_poly.type
_entity_poly.pdbx_seq_one_letter_code
_entity_poly.pdbx_strand_id
1 'polypeptide(L)'
;MSRFLAGETTMDLAAEYGLSSDNQARTWVRQWRQGGDDALRPKPRGRPKGSGTPQPLTEEEKLRRQVARLEAENAYLKKLRDLRNQGLV
;
A
#
# COMPACT_ATOMS: atom_id res chain seq x y z
N MET A 1 -9.91 -2.17 -33.13
CA MET A 1 -11.13 -1.63 -32.45
C MET A 1 -12.20 -1.06 -33.39
N SER A 2 -11.99 -1.00 -34.71
CA SER A 2 -12.98 -0.44 -35.66
C SER A 2 -14.15 -1.40 -35.98
N ARG A 3 -13.99 -2.71 -35.72
CA ARG A 3 -14.98 -3.74 -36.09
C ARG A 3 -16.12 -3.95 -35.10
N PHE A 4 -15.93 -3.62 -33.82
CA PHE A 4 -17.03 -3.60 -32.84
C PHE A 4 -18.11 -2.56 -33.19
N LEU A 5 -17.73 -1.47 -33.88
CA LEU A 5 -18.68 -0.49 -34.42
C LEU A 5 -19.43 -1.00 -35.66
N ALA A 6 -18.96 -2.08 -36.29
CA ALA A 6 -19.58 -2.72 -37.45
C ALA A 6 -20.65 -3.79 -37.07
N GLY A 7 -20.96 -3.94 -35.77
CA GLY A 7 -22.02 -4.83 -35.27
C GLY A 7 -21.57 -6.23 -34.87
N GLU A 8 -20.27 -6.48 -34.83
CA GLU A 8 -19.68 -7.77 -34.41
C GLU A 8 -19.88 -8.00 -32.90
N THR A 9 -20.33 -9.20 -32.52
CA THR A 9 -20.71 -9.47 -31.12
C THR A 9 -19.47 -9.59 -30.24
N THR A 10 -19.60 -9.23 -28.95
CA THR A 10 -18.50 -9.32 -27.99
C THR A 10 -18.04 -10.76 -27.75
N MET A 11 -18.89 -11.75 -28.02
CA MET A 11 -18.57 -13.18 -27.92
C MET A 11 -17.65 -13.64 -29.06
N ASP A 12 -17.89 -13.22 -30.30
CA ASP A 12 -17.04 -13.57 -31.45
C ASP A 12 -15.63 -13.00 -31.27
N LEU A 13 -15.55 -11.75 -30.77
CA LEU A 13 -14.29 -11.10 -30.41
C LEU A 13 -13.60 -11.81 -29.23
N ALA A 14 -14.34 -12.29 -28.23
CA ALA A 14 -13.74 -13.04 -27.13
C ALA A 14 -13.13 -14.37 -27.62
N ALA A 15 -13.79 -15.07 -28.55
CA ALA A 15 -13.30 -16.31 -29.13
C ALA A 15 -12.07 -16.10 -30.03
N GLU A 16 -12.07 -15.08 -30.90
CA GLU A 16 -10.97 -14.77 -31.82
C GLU A 16 -9.69 -14.36 -31.06
N TYR A 17 -9.81 -13.55 -30.01
CA TYR A 17 -8.67 -13.07 -29.24
C TYR A 17 -8.30 -13.97 -28.06
N GLY A 18 -8.89 -15.18 -27.97
CA GLY A 18 -8.60 -16.16 -26.93
C GLY A 18 -8.90 -15.66 -25.51
N LEU A 19 -9.86 -14.75 -25.36
CA LEU A 19 -10.24 -14.19 -24.07
C LEU A 19 -11.06 -15.21 -23.28
N SER A 20 -10.75 -15.36 -22.00
CA SER A 20 -11.40 -16.35 -21.15
C SER A 20 -12.87 -16.03 -20.85
N SER A 21 -13.33 -14.81 -21.13
CA SER A 21 -14.71 -14.38 -20.88
C SER A 21 -15.12 -13.16 -21.71
N ASP A 22 -16.38 -13.14 -22.16
CA ASP A 22 -17.07 -11.97 -22.75
C ASP A 22 -16.99 -10.71 -21.87
N ASN A 23 -16.93 -10.89 -20.53
CA ASN A 23 -16.79 -9.78 -19.59
C ASN A 23 -15.47 -9.02 -19.74
N GLN A 24 -14.41 -9.69 -20.18
CA GLN A 24 -13.12 -9.05 -20.45
C GLN A 24 -13.23 -8.12 -21.67
N ALA A 25 -13.88 -8.58 -22.74
CA ALA A 25 -14.14 -7.77 -23.94
C ALA A 25 -15.02 -6.55 -23.60
N ARG A 26 -16.11 -6.73 -22.84
CA ARG A 26 -16.97 -5.62 -22.39
C ARG A 26 -16.22 -4.59 -21.57
N THR A 27 -15.33 -5.05 -20.69
CA THR A 27 -14.51 -4.18 -19.84
C THR A 27 -13.56 -3.33 -20.69
N TRP A 28 -12.90 -3.93 -21.68
CA TRP A 28 -12.02 -3.21 -22.60
C TRP A 28 -12.77 -2.22 -23.48
N VAL A 29 -13.95 -2.58 -24.01
CA VAL A 29 -14.80 -1.65 -24.77
C VAL A 29 -15.19 -0.44 -23.91
N ARG A 30 -15.56 -0.66 -22.64
CA ARG A 30 -15.89 0.43 -21.73
C ARG A 30 -14.69 1.34 -21.46
N GLN A 31 -13.53 0.77 -21.18
CA GLN A 31 -12.30 1.54 -20.94
C GLN A 31 -11.90 2.36 -22.17
N TRP A 32 -11.97 1.74 -23.35
CA TRP A 32 -11.66 2.39 -24.62
C TRP A 32 -12.63 3.54 -24.93
N ARG A 33 -13.94 3.38 -24.68
CA ARG A 33 -14.91 4.49 -24.82
C ARG A 33 -14.63 5.67 -23.89
N GLN A 34 -13.98 5.43 -22.75
CA GLN A 34 -13.71 6.46 -21.73
C GLN A 34 -12.38 7.19 -21.95
N GLY A 35 -11.37 6.55 -22.53
CA GLY A 35 -10.04 7.15 -22.68
C GLY A 35 -9.25 6.68 -23.89
N GLY A 36 -9.93 6.15 -24.91
CA GLY A 36 -9.33 5.68 -26.15
C GLY A 36 -8.29 4.59 -25.93
N ASP A 37 -7.27 4.58 -26.77
CA ASP A 37 -6.19 3.58 -26.73
C ASP A 37 -5.32 3.72 -25.46
N ASP A 38 -5.21 4.93 -24.91
CA ASP A 38 -4.43 5.20 -23.70
C ASP A 38 -5.02 4.52 -22.46
N ALA A 39 -6.34 4.35 -22.41
CA ALA A 39 -7.02 3.64 -21.33
C ALA A 39 -6.71 2.13 -21.30
N LEU A 40 -6.27 1.55 -22.43
CA LEU A 40 -5.88 0.15 -22.55
C LEU A 40 -4.39 -0.08 -22.28
N ARG A 41 -3.59 0.98 -22.09
CA ARG A 41 -2.17 0.83 -21.77
C ARG A 41 -2.00 0.12 -20.42
N PRO A 42 -1.03 -0.80 -20.29
CA PRO A 42 -0.78 -1.49 -19.03
C PRO A 42 -0.39 -0.48 -17.95
N LYS A 43 -1.15 -0.48 -16.84
CA LYS A 43 -0.84 0.36 -15.68
C LYS A 43 0.41 -0.15 -14.97
N PRO A 44 1.24 0.73 -14.38
CA PRO A 44 2.36 0.32 -13.56
C PRO A 44 1.91 -0.68 -12.49
N ARG A 45 2.55 -1.84 -12.45
CA ARG A 45 2.25 -2.87 -11.45
C ARG A 45 2.74 -2.40 -10.08
N GLY A 46 1.90 -2.52 -9.05
CA GLY A 46 2.27 -2.26 -7.65
C GLY A 46 1.54 -1.09 -7.00
N ARG A 47 1.84 -0.85 -5.72
CA ARG A 47 1.26 0.23 -4.91
C ARG A 47 1.74 1.60 -5.43
N PRO A 48 0.86 2.61 -5.54
CA PRO A 48 1.28 3.96 -5.90
C PRO A 48 2.39 4.47 -4.98
N LYS A 49 3.50 4.95 -5.56
CA LYS A 49 4.57 5.62 -4.82
C LYS A 49 3.95 6.78 -4.03
N GLY A 50 4.17 6.81 -2.71
CA GLY A 50 3.73 7.89 -1.84
C GLY A 50 2.52 7.58 -0.94
N SER A 51 1.87 6.43 -1.09
CA SER A 51 0.70 6.09 -0.26
C SER A 51 1.03 5.68 1.19
N GLY A 52 2.25 5.92 1.69
CA GLY A 52 2.67 5.45 3.01
C GLY A 52 3.94 6.11 3.56
N THR A 53 4.21 7.38 3.26
CA THR A 53 5.27 8.10 3.99
C THR A 53 4.81 8.30 5.43
N PRO A 54 5.49 7.72 6.44
CA PRO A 54 5.17 7.98 7.83
C PRO A 54 5.38 9.46 8.11
N GLN A 55 4.42 10.11 8.77
CA GLN A 55 4.58 11.48 9.24
C GLN A 55 5.79 11.53 10.18
N PRO A 56 6.66 12.56 10.06
CA PRO A 56 7.75 12.74 11.00
C PRO A 56 7.18 12.97 12.40
N LEU A 57 7.82 12.39 13.41
CA LEU A 57 7.39 12.53 14.80
C LEU A 57 7.38 13.99 15.22
N THR A 58 6.36 14.39 15.96
CA THR A 58 6.32 15.71 16.59
C THR A 58 7.39 15.81 17.68
N GLU A 59 7.77 17.04 18.03
CA GLU A 59 8.68 17.29 19.17
C GLU A 59 8.16 16.64 20.46
N GLU A 60 6.85 16.73 20.70
CA GLU A 60 6.20 16.13 21.86
C GLU A 60 6.34 14.60 21.88
N GLU A 61 6.15 13.94 20.75
CA GLU A 61 6.31 12.48 20.65
C GLU A 61 7.77 12.05 20.89
N LYS A 62 8.74 12.81 20.40
CA LYS A 62 10.16 12.56 20.67
C LYS A 62 10.46 12.69 22.16
N LEU A 63 9.95 13.76 22.80
CA LEU A 63 10.13 13.99 24.23
C LEU A 63 9.51 12.87 25.06
N ARG A 64 8.29 12.43 24.74
CA ARG A 64 7.63 11.30 25.41
C ARG A 64 8.47 10.01 25.32
N ARG A 65 9.06 9.73 24.16
CA ARG A 65 9.98 8.58 23.99
C ARG A 65 11.24 8.72 24.83
N GLN A 66 11.80 9.92 24.90
CA GLN A 66 12.99 10.19 25.71
C GLN A 66 12.71 10.06 27.21
N VAL A 67 11.57 10.58 27.68
CA VAL A 67 11.13 10.42 29.08
C VAL A 67 10.96 8.94 29.41
N ALA A 68 10.26 8.17 28.58
CA ALA A 68 10.08 6.73 28.80
C ALA A 68 11.41 5.97 28.88
N ARG A 69 12.39 6.33 28.03
CA ARG A 69 13.75 5.76 28.07
C ARG A 69 14.46 6.09 29.39
N LEU A 70 14.42 7.36 29.81
CA LEU A 70 15.07 7.83 31.03
C LEU A 70 14.43 7.24 32.29
N GLU A 71 13.11 7.05 32.29
CA GLU A 71 12.40 6.39 33.40
C GLU A 71 12.82 4.93 33.54
N ALA A 72 12.94 4.21 32.42
CA ALA A 72 13.42 2.82 32.42
C ALA A 72 14.87 2.72 32.93
N GLU A 73 15.75 3.62 32.49
CA GLU A 73 17.14 3.68 32.94
C GLU A 73 17.23 3.99 34.44
N ASN A 74 16.47 4.97 34.91
CA ASN A 74 16.39 5.28 36.34
C ASN A 74 15.86 4.12 37.17
N ALA A 75 14.83 3.42 36.70
CA ALA A 75 14.29 2.24 37.39
C ALA A 75 15.34 1.13 37.51
N TYR A 76 16.10 0.89 36.44
CA TYR A 76 17.21 -0.07 36.45
C TYR A 76 18.30 0.32 37.45
N LEU A 77 18.75 1.58 37.43
CA LEU A 77 19.77 2.09 38.34
C LEU A 77 19.34 2.03 39.82
N LYS A 78 18.07 2.35 40.11
CA LYS A 78 17.49 2.21 41.46
C LYS A 78 17.57 0.75 41.93
N LYS A 79 17.15 -0.20 41.09
CA LYS A 79 17.22 -1.63 41.41
C LYS A 79 18.65 -2.10 41.69
N LEU A 80 19.63 -1.64 40.92
CA LEU A 80 21.04 -1.95 41.18
C LEU A 80 21.53 -1.37 42.52
N ARG A 81 21.12 -0.14 42.84
CA ARG A 81 21.45 0.50 44.13
C ARG A 81 20.86 -0.28 45.30
N ASP A 82 19.61 -0.73 45.18
CA ASP A 82 18.92 -1.51 46.21
C ASP A 82 19.62 -2.85 46.45
N LEU A 83 20.02 -3.56 45.39
CA LEU A 83 20.78 -4.81 45.49
C LEU A 83 22.14 -4.61 46.18
N ARG A 84 22.86 -3.54 45.84
CA ARG A 84 24.14 -3.21 46.49
C ARG A 84 23.95 -2.90 47.98
N ASN A 85 22.88 -2.19 48.34
CA ASN A 85 22.58 -1.87 49.73
C ASN A 85 22.17 -3.11 50.54
N GLN A 86 21.49 -4.09 49.91
CA GLN A 86 21.11 -5.35 50.55
C GLN A 86 22.30 -6.29 50.83
N GLY A 87 23.38 -6.20 50.05
CA GLY A 87 24.59 -6.99 50.22
C GLY A 87 25.67 -6.38 51.13
N LEU A 88 25.39 -5.24 51.79
CA LEU A 88 26.28 -4.58 52.75
C LEU A 88 25.82 -4.80 54.20
N VAL A 89 25.63 -6.06 54.59
CA VAL A 89 25.51 -6.51 55.99
C VAL A 89 26.63 -7.48 56.29
#